data_AF-A0A382WKV0-F1
#
_entry.id   AF-A0A382WKV0-F1
#
_cell.length_a   1.000
_cell.length_b   1.000
_cell.length_c   1.000
_cell.angle_alpha   90.00
_cell.angle_beta   90.00
_cell.angle_gamma   90.00
#
_symmetry.space_group_name_H-M   'P 1'
#
loop_
_entity.id
_entity.type
_entity.pdbx_description
1 polymer ?
#
loop_
_entity_poly.entity_id
_entity_poly.type
_entity_poly.pdbx_seq_one_letter_code
_entity_poly.pdbx_strand_id
1 'polypeptide(L)'
;VQKTDNNVNNSKVYTLYYAFFLIPLMITIIGVMFFFVFKVLTFETNSPNDYLTEIQIGSATKRWQAAFELSKILSNSSRVPKDKVFMEKMINLYNKSIHDDPLVRTYLAMAMGCTGHEEFGPSLMEGLKDRDAVTRLAAIKSLGNIKYVPA
;
A
#
# COMPACT_ATOMS: atom_id res chain seq x y z
N VAL A 1 51.83 21.92 -43.60
CA VAL A 1 50.71 21.03 -44.02
C VAL A 1 50.32 20.08 -42.89
N GLN A 2 51.23 19.29 -42.30
CA GLN A 2 50.93 18.36 -41.19
C GLN A 2 50.20 18.93 -39.95
N LYS A 3 50.41 20.21 -39.59
CA LYS A 3 49.81 20.82 -38.39
C LYS A 3 48.31 21.11 -38.54
N THR A 4 47.84 21.33 -39.78
CA THR A 4 46.43 21.63 -40.08
C THR A 4 45.58 20.36 -40.11
N ASP A 5 46.11 19.26 -40.66
CA ASP A 5 45.42 17.96 -40.75
C ASP A 5 45.20 17.33 -39.36
N ASN A 6 46.19 17.42 -38.45
CA ASN A 6 46.05 16.91 -37.09
C ASN A 6 44.94 17.63 -36.29
N ASN A 7 44.73 18.93 -36.54
CA ASN A 7 43.70 19.71 -35.85
C ASN A 7 42.29 19.37 -36.35
N VAL A 8 42.14 19.10 -37.66
CA VAL A 8 40.88 18.65 -38.29
C VAL A 8 40.51 17.22 -37.88
N ASN A 9 41.49 16.34 -37.72
CA ASN A 9 41.23 14.97 -37.24
C ASN A 9 40.80 14.96 -35.77
N ASN A 10 41.43 15.79 -34.93
CA ASN A 10 41.02 15.94 -33.53
C ASN A 10 39.59 16.47 -33.41
N SER A 11 39.20 17.49 -34.17
CA SER A 11 37.83 18.03 -34.11
C SER A 11 36.76 17.01 -34.51
N LYS A 12 37.02 16.20 -35.54
CA LYS A 12 36.11 15.11 -35.96
C LYS A 12 35.92 14.05 -34.87
N VAL A 13 37.00 13.66 -34.18
CA VAL A 13 36.95 12.69 -33.08
C VAL A 13 36.11 13.23 -31.93
N TYR A 14 36.26 14.50 -31.56
CA TYR A 14 35.43 15.13 -30.53
C TYR A 14 33.96 15.20 -30.93
N THR A 15 33.66 15.58 -32.19
CA THR A 15 32.27 15.59 -32.69
C THR A 15 31.63 14.20 -32.60
N LEU A 16 32.37 13.16 -32.97
CA LEU A 16 31.89 11.77 -32.90
C LEU A 16 31.65 11.33 -31.44
N TYR A 17 32.58 11.66 -30.54
CA TYR A 17 32.44 11.37 -29.11
C TYR A 17 31.20 12.06 -28.49
N TYR A 18 30.96 13.34 -28.79
CA TYR A 18 29.80 14.04 -28.27
C TYR A 18 28.48 13.46 -28.80
N ALA A 19 28.41 13.17 -30.10
CA ALA A 19 27.19 12.69 -30.74
C ALA A 19 26.82 11.25 -30.32
N PHE A 20 27.79 10.34 -30.28
CA PHE A 20 27.53 8.92 -30.05
C PHE A 20 27.66 8.49 -28.59
N PHE A 21 28.32 9.28 -27.74
CA PHE A 21 28.56 8.90 -26.35
C PHE A 21 28.03 9.94 -25.37
N LEU A 22 28.49 11.19 -25.44
CA LEU A 22 28.18 12.17 -24.38
C LEU A 22 26.70 12.57 -24.37
N ILE A 23 26.12 12.91 -25.52
CA ILE A 23 24.71 13.35 -25.61
C ILE A 23 23.76 12.23 -25.20
N PRO A 24 23.87 10.99 -25.73
CA PRO A 24 23.05 9.87 -25.25
C PRO A 24 23.20 9.63 -23.75
N LEU A 25 24.43 9.67 -23.21
CA LEU A 25 24.67 9.48 -21.78
C LEU A 25 23.97 10.57 -20.94
N MET A 26 24.09 11.84 -21.33
CA MET A 26 23.41 12.93 -20.62
C MET A 26 21.89 12.77 -20.62
N ILE A 27 21.29 12.36 -21.74
CA ILE A 27 19.86 12.09 -21.83
C ILE A 27 19.46 10.96 -20.86
N THR A 28 20.25 9.88 -20.79
CA THR A 28 19.95 8.78 -19.85
C THR A 28 20.05 9.23 -18.39
N ILE A 29 21.05 10.02 -18.02
CA ILE A 29 21.21 10.53 -16.66
C ILE A 29 20.03 11.41 -16.26
N ILE A 30 19.61 12.31 -17.15
CA ILE A 30 18.45 13.19 -16.91
C ILE A 30 17.16 12.36 -16.79
N GLY A 31 16.97 11.37 -17.66
CA GLY A 31 15.81 10.48 -17.61
C GLY A 31 15.73 9.69 -16.30
N VAL A 32 16.85 9.14 -15.84
CA VAL A 32 16.93 8.45 -14.55
C VAL A 32 16.64 9.41 -13.40
N MET A 33 17.26 10.60 -13.38
CA MET A 33 17.01 11.60 -12.35
C MET A 33 15.53 12.00 -12.30
N PHE A 34 14.91 12.24 -13.44
CA PHE A 34 13.48 12.56 -13.53
C PHE A 34 12.61 11.42 -13.00
N PHE A 35 12.90 10.18 -13.37
CA PHE A 35 12.18 9.01 -12.85
C PHE A 35 12.28 8.91 -11.32
N PHE A 36 13.45 9.14 -10.73
CA PHE A 36 13.61 9.13 -9.27
C PHE A 36 12.83 10.27 -8.59
N VAL A 37 12.89 11.49 -9.14
CA VAL A 37 12.12 12.63 -8.63
C VAL A 37 10.63 12.32 -8.70
N PHE A 38 10.14 11.84 -9.84
CA PHE A 38 8.74 11.45 -10.00
C PHE A 38 8.36 10.36 -9.00
N LYS A 39 9.16 9.31 -8.88
CA LYS A 39 8.94 8.22 -7.92
C LYS A 39 8.83 8.74 -6.49
N VAL A 40 9.75 9.62 -6.06
CA VAL A 40 9.74 10.22 -4.72
C VAL A 40 8.52 11.10 -4.50
N LEU A 41 8.15 11.93 -5.48
CA LEU A 41 6.97 12.79 -5.40
C LEU A 41 5.66 11.99 -5.32
N THR A 42 5.61 10.83 -5.98
CA THR A 42 4.45 9.93 -5.93
C THR A 42 4.51 8.91 -4.79
N PHE A 43 5.57 8.96 -3.96
CA PHE A 43 5.74 7.98 -2.89
C PHE A 43 4.90 8.37 -1.67
N GLU A 44 3.69 7.82 -1.59
CA GLU A 44 2.85 7.95 -0.40
C GLU A 44 3.15 6.78 0.56
N THR A 45 3.75 7.07 1.72
CA THR A 45 3.80 6.10 2.82
C THR A 45 2.45 6.08 3.51
N ASN A 46 1.51 5.26 3.01
CA ASN A 46 0.20 5.13 3.63
C ASN A 46 0.34 4.48 5.02
N SER A 47 0.03 5.26 6.04
CA SER A 47 -0.10 4.77 7.40
C SER A 47 -1.36 3.90 7.52
N PRO A 48 -1.47 3.02 8.54
CA PRO A 48 -2.72 2.31 8.81
C PRO A 48 -3.94 3.24 8.93
N ASN A 49 -3.76 4.46 9.44
CA ASN A 49 -4.84 5.45 9.56
C ASN A 49 -5.33 5.97 8.21
N ASP A 50 -4.43 6.08 7.22
CA ASP A 50 -4.78 6.54 5.88
C ASP A 50 -5.68 5.53 5.19
N TYR A 51 -5.38 4.23 5.32
CA TYR A 51 -6.26 3.17 4.82
C TYR A 51 -7.62 3.17 5.50
N LEU A 52 -7.71 3.36 6.82
CA LEU A 52 -9.02 3.50 7.49
C LEU A 52 -9.79 4.72 6.98
N THR A 53 -9.10 5.81 6.65
CA THR A 53 -9.73 7.00 6.05
C THR A 53 -10.23 6.67 4.64
N GLU A 54 -9.44 5.99 3.82
CA GLU A 54 -9.85 5.59 2.46
C GLU A 54 -11.02 4.58 2.47
N ILE A 55 -11.08 3.68 3.46
CA ILE A 55 -12.25 2.82 3.68
C ILE A 55 -13.49 3.64 4.05
N GLN A 56 -13.32 4.74 4.79
CA GLN A 56 -14.43 5.57 5.24
C GLN A 56 -15.00 6.48 4.14
N ILE A 57 -14.15 7.13 3.34
CA ILE A 57 -14.56 8.17 2.38
C ILE A 57 -14.29 7.82 0.92
N GLY A 58 -13.64 6.69 0.64
CA GLY A 58 -13.26 6.28 -0.71
C GLY A 58 -14.44 5.82 -1.57
N SER A 59 -14.21 5.77 -2.88
CA SER A 59 -15.16 5.14 -3.81
C SER A 59 -15.31 3.64 -3.52
N ALA A 60 -16.38 3.01 -4.02
CA ALA A 60 -16.63 1.59 -3.77
C ALA A 60 -15.41 0.69 -4.08
N THR A 61 -14.73 0.92 -5.21
CA THR A 61 -13.52 0.17 -5.58
C THR A 61 -12.33 0.45 -4.65
N LYS A 62 -12.15 1.72 -4.23
CA LYS A 62 -11.05 2.09 -3.33
C LYS A 62 -11.22 1.51 -1.93
N ARG A 63 -12.46 1.41 -1.43
CA ARG A 63 -12.72 0.94 -0.07
C ARG A 63 -12.24 -0.49 0.16
N TRP A 64 -12.53 -1.44 -0.74
CA TRP A 64 -12.08 -2.82 -0.55
C TRP A 64 -10.58 -2.99 -0.80
N GLN A 65 -10.00 -2.20 -1.71
CA GLN A 65 -8.55 -2.18 -1.95
C GLN A 65 -7.79 -1.65 -0.73
N ALA A 66 -8.28 -0.57 -0.12
CA ALA A 66 -7.72 -0.03 1.11
C ALA A 66 -7.85 -1.01 2.28
N ALA A 67 -8.99 -1.70 2.41
CA ALA A 67 -9.16 -2.76 3.41
C ALA A 67 -8.17 -3.92 3.20
N PHE A 68 -7.96 -4.35 1.95
CA PHE A 68 -6.97 -5.37 1.61
C PHE A 68 -5.55 -4.95 2.00
N GLU A 69 -5.13 -3.76 1.59
CA GLU A 69 -3.79 -3.26 1.91
C GLU A 69 -3.60 -3.04 3.41
N LEU A 70 -4.64 -2.60 4.13
CA LEU A 70 -4.63 -2.53 5.58
C LEU A 70 -4.35 -3.90 6.21
N SER A 71 -5.02 -4.95 5.76
CA SER A 71 -4.77 -6.31 6.27
C SER A 71 -3.33 -6.78 6.01
N LYS A 72 -2.75 -6.40 4.87
CA LYS A 72 -1.37 -6.72 4.51
C LYS A 72 -0.37 -6.01 5.40
N ILE A 73 -0.53 -4.71 5.64
CA ILE A 73 0.42 -3.97 6.48
C ILE A 73 0.33 -4.37 7.96
N LEU A 74 -0.87 -4.69 8.45
CA LEU A 74 -1.10 -5.08 9.85
C LEU A 74 -0.66 -6.52 10.15
N SER A 75 -0.43 -7.33 9.12
CA SER A 75 0.25 -8.63 9.29
C SER A 75 1.66 -8.49 9.89
N ASN A 76 2.26 -7.31 9.79
CA ASN A 76 3.48 -6.98 10.50
C ASN A 76 3.15 -6.31 11.85
N SER A 77 3.44 -7.00 12.95
CA SER A 77 3.18 -6.53 14.31
C SER A 77 3.82 -5.18 14.65
N SER A 78 4.94 -4.81 14.00
CA SER A 78 5.59 -3.51 14.22
C SER A 78 4.81 -2.32 13.64
N ARG A 79 3.83 -2.58 12.78
CA ARG A 79 3.00 -1.55 12.12
C ARG A 79 1.61 -1.40 12.74
N VAL A 80 1.26 -2.24 13.70
CA VAL A 80 -0.05 -2.18 14.37
C VAL A 80 -0.09 -0.97 15.31
N PRO A 81 -0.96 0.03 15.06
CA PRO A 81 -1.14 1.13 16.00
C PRO A 81 -1.74 0.61 17.31
N LYS A 82 -1.24 1.11 18.44
CA LYS A 82 -1.70 0.71 19.79
C LYS A 82 -2.72 1.68 20.38
N ASP A 83 -3.06 2.74 19.66
CA ASP A 83 -3.99 3.74 20.16
C ASP A 83 -5.43 3.23 20.07
N LYS A 84 -6.21 3.55 21.10
CA LYS A 84 -7.62 3.13 21.20
C LYS A 84 -8.48 3.73 20.07
N VAL A 85 -8.12 4.93 19.61
CA VAL A 85 -8.86 5.65 18.55
C VAL A 85 -8.83 4.85 17.25
N PHE A 86 -7.67 4.28 16.89
CA PHE A 86 -7.53 3.39 15.73
C PHE A 86 -8.42 2.15 15.86
N MET A 87 -8.42 1.49 17.03
CA MET A 87 -9.23 0.28 17.26
C MET A 87 -10.73 0.58 17.18
N GLU A 88 -11.20 1.64 17.85
CA GLU A 88 -12.59 2.07 17.79
C GLU A 88 -13.02 2.45 16.37
N LYS A 89 -12.15 3.13 15.61
CA LYS A 89 -12.40 3.45 14.19
C LYS A 89 -12.52 2.18 13.36
N MET A 90 -11.66 1.19 13.57
CA MET A 90 -11.70 -0.08 12.83
C MET A 90 -12.98 -0.88 13.14
N ILE A 91 -13.39 -0.94 14.42
CA ILE A 91 -14.67 -1.55 14.84
C ILE A 91 -15.86 -0.86 14.16
N ASN A 92 -15.89 0.48 14.20
CA ASN A 92 -16.96 1.26 13.60
C ASN A 92 -17.08 1.02 12.08
N LEU A 93 -15.95 1.01 11.37
CA LEU A 93 -15.93 0.77 9.92
C LEU A 93 -16.37 -0.66 9.58
N TYR A 94 -15.92 -1.65 10.34
CA TYR A 94 -16.34 -3.04 10.15
C TYR A 94 -17.86 -3.20 10.33
N ASN A 95 -18.43 -2.66 11.40
CA ASN A 95 -19.86 -2.75 11.66
C ASN A 95 -20.69 -2.02 10.57
N LYS A 96 -20.21 -0.89 10.06
CA LYS A 96 -20.85 -0.14 8.97
C LYS A 96 -20.73 -0.83 7.61
N SER A 97 -19.69 -1.63 7.40
CA SER A 97 -19.43 -2.31 6.12
C SER A 97 -20.45 -3.40 5.75
N ILE A 98 -21.48 -3.64 6.59
CA ILE A 98 -22.59 -4.54 6.28
C ILE A 98 -23.39 -4.12 5.04
N HIS A 99 -23.39 -2.82 4.73
CA HIS A 99 -24.03 -2.24 3.54
C HIS A 99 -23.05 -1.98 2.39
N ASP A 100 -21.80 -2.44 2.52
CA ASP A 100 -20.74 -2.24 1.55
C ASP A 100 -20.47 -3.52 0.73
N ASP A 101 -19.50 -3.45 -0.17
CA ASP A 101 -18.94 -4.64 -0.81
C ASP A 101 -18.46 -5.65 0.26
N PRO A 102 -18.86 -6.94 0.19
CA PRO A 102 -18.43 -7.96 1.14
C PRO A 102 -16.91 -8.07 1.31
N LEU A 103 -16.13 -7.70 0.28
CA LEU A 103 -14.67 -7.66 0.35
C LEU A 103 -14.16 -6.66 1.39
N VAL A 104 -14.82 -5.50 1.55
CA VAL A 104 -14.45 -4.51 2.58
C VAL A 104 -14.50 -5.16 3.96
N ARG A 105 -15.61 -5.84 4.25
CA ARG A 105 -15.84 -6.51 5.53
C ARG A 105 -14.91 -7.69 5.75
N THR A 106 -14.71 -8.49 4.71
CA THR A 106 -13.77 -9.62 4.70
C THR A 106 -12.36 -9.16 5.08
N TYR A 107 -11.85 -8.13 4.43
CA TYR A 107 -10.49 -7.66 4.69
C TYR A 107 -10.37 -6.87 6.00
N LEU A 108 -11.41 -6.14 6.43
CA LEU A 108 -11.45 -5.54 7.76
C LEU A 108 -11.42 -6.61 8.87
N ALA A 109 -12.15 -7.72 8.71
CA ALA A 109 -12.05 -8.84 9.65
C ALA A 109 -10.61 -9.39 9.70
N MET A 110 -10.01 -9.66 8.53
CA MET A 110 -8.62 -10.14 8.47
C MET A 110 -7.64 -9.15 9.11
N ALA A 111 -7.80 -7.85 8.87
CA ALA A 111 -7.02 -6.78 9.47
C ALA A 111 -7.11 -6.81 11.00
N MET A 112 -8.33 -6.88 11.56
CA MET A 112 -8.58 -7.05 13.00
C MET A 112 -7.87 -8.29 13.54
N GLY A 113 -8.00 -9.42 12.84
CA GLY A 113 -7.35 -10.68 13.21
C GLY A 113 -5.82 -10.58 13.28
N CYS A 114 -5.20 -9.85 12.36
CA CYS A 114 -3.74 -9.68 12.30
C CYS A 114 -3.18 -8.83 13.45
N THR A 115 -4.00 -7.98 14.07
CA THR A 115 -3.54 -7.13 15.18
C THR A 115 -3.24 -7.92 16.46
N GLY A 116 -3.90 -9.07 16.66
CA GLY A 116 -3.82 -9.81 17.91
C GLY A 116 -4.62 -9.21 19.07
N HIS A 117 -5.40 -8.14 18.86
CA HIS A 117 -6.19 -7.51 19.92
C HIS A 117 -7.53 -8.22 20.13
N GLU A 118 -7.72 -8.77 21.34
CA GLU A 118 -8.97 -9.44 21.73
C GLU A 118 -10.20 -8.51 21.73
N GLU A 119 -10.00 -7.19 21.78
CA GLU A 119 -11.05 -6.16 21.72
C GLU A 119 -11.91 -6.25 20.47
N PHE A 120 -11.40 -6.82 19.37
CA PHE A 120 -12.17 -7.05 18.14
C PHE A 120 -13.14 -8.23 18.24
N GLY A 121 -12.96 -9.10 19.23
CA GLY A 121 -13.70 -10.36 19.40
C GLY A 121 -15.22 -10.22 19.30
N PRO A 122 -15.88 -9.32 20.06
CA PRO A 122 -17.32 -9.14 19.98
C PRO A 122 -17.83 -8.78 18.58
N SER A 123 -17.10 -7.92 17.85
CA SER A 123 -17.49 -7.55 16.48
C SER A 123 -17.25 -8.70 15.49
N LEU A 124 -16.13 -9.42 15.64
CA LEU A 124 -15.84 -10.60 14.81
C LEU A 124 -16.81 -11.76 15.06
N MET A 125 -17.31 -11.91 16.29
CA MET A 125 -18.37 -12.88 16.62
C MET A 125 -19.66 -12.61 15.83
N GLU A 126 -20.06 -11.35 15.67
CA GLU A 126 -21.19 -11.00 14.79
C GLU A 126 -20.89 -11.32 13.31
N GLY A 127 -19.61 -11.23 12.90
CA GLY A 127 -19.15 -11.67 11.58
C GLY A 127 -19.39 -13.15 11.26
N LEU A 128 -19.57 -14.00 12.27
CA LEU A 128 -19.92 -15.42 12.06
C LEU A 128 -21.32 -15.60 11.44
N LYS A 129 -22.19 -14.61 11.59
CA LYS A 129 -23.56 -14.61 11.05
C LYS A 129 -23.65 -13.93 9.68
N ASP A 130 -22.51 -13.61 9.07
CA ASP A 130 -22.49 -12.89 7.81
C ASP A 130 -23.18 -13.68 6.68
N ARG A 131 -23.83 -12.96 5.75
CA ARG A 131 -24.48 -13.59 4.59
C ARG A 131 -23.46 -14.19 3.63
N ASP A 132 -22.34 -13.53 3.46
CA ASP A 132 -21.26 -13.94 2.57
C ASP A 132 -20.35 -14.99 3.25
N ALA A 133 -20.11 -16.10 2.55
CA ALA A 133 -19.35 -17.22 3.09
C ALA A 133 -17.87 -16.89 3.31
N VAL A 134 -17.29 -16.03 2.45
CA VAL A 134 -15.89 -15.63 2.55
C VAL A 134 -15.69 -14.74 3.77
N THR A 135 -16.65 -13.85 4.04
CA THR A 135 -16.66 -12.99 5.22
C THR A 135 -16.77 -13.81 6.50
N ARG A 136 -17.66 -14.83 6.55
CA ARG A 136 -17.73 -15.75 7.69
C ARG A 136 -16.39 -16.47 7.93
N LEU A 137 -15.76 -16.96 6.86
CA LEU A 137 -14.45 -17.61 6.95
C LEU A 137 -13.37 -16.66 7.49
N ALA A 138 -13.38 -15.40 7.05
CA ALA A 138 -12.46 -14.38 7.54
C ALA A 138 -12.68 -14.09 9.03
N ALA A 139 -13.94 -14.00 9.48
CA ALA A 139 -14.27 -13.83 10.89
C ALA A 139 -13.77 -15.01 11.74
N ILE A 140 -14.01 -16.26 11.30
CA ILE A 140 -13.52 -17.48 11.98
C ILE A 140 -12.00 -17.45 12.12
N LYS A 141 -11.29 -17.21 11.00
CA LYS A 141 -9.83 -17.14 11.00
C LYS A 141 -9.31 -16.05 11.94
N SER A 142 -9.97 -14.90 11.93
CA SER A 142 -9.55 -13.73 12.71
C SER A 142 -9.76 -13.93 14.20
N LEU A 143 -10.88 -14.55 14.61
CA LEU A 143 -11.12 -14.98 15.99
C LEU A 143 -10.04 -15.97 16.47
N GLY A 144 -9.66 -16.93 15.62
CA GLY A 144 -8.57 -17.85 15.91
C GLY A 144 -7.23 -17.15 16.07
N ASN A 145 -6.92 -16.16 15.22
CA ASN A 145 -5.68 -15.40 15.29
C ASN A 145 -5.56 -14.58 16.58
N ILE A 146 -6.64 -13.97 17.04
CA ILE A 146 -6.67 -13.22 18.31
C ILE A 146 -6.93 -14.12 19.52
N LYS A 147 -7.07 -15.44 19.32
CA LYS A 147 -7.35 -16.44 20.37
C LYS A 147 -8.57 -16.08 21.23
N TYR A 148 -9.60 -15.52 20.61
CA TYR A 148 -10.75 -15.00 21.34
C TYR A 148 -11.49 -16.11 22.09
N VAL A 149 -11.70 -15.90 23.39
CA VAL A 149 -12.56 -16.74 24.23
C VAL A 149 -13.71 -15.87 24.74
N PRO A 150 -14.97 -16.15 24.34
CA PRO A 150 -16.10 -15.44 24.90
C PRO A 150 -16.23 -15.75 26.39
N ALA A 151 -16.36 -14.70 27.21
CA ALA A 151 -16.55 -14.78 28.65
C ALA A 151 -17.97 -15.24 29.03
#